data_AF-A3ZMK2-F1
#
_entry.id   AF-A3ZMK2-F1
#
_cell.length_a   1.000
_cell.length_b   1.000
_cell.length_c   1.000
_cell.angle_alpha   90.00
_cell.angle_beta   90.00
_cell.angle_gamma   90.00
#
_symmetry.space_group_name_H-M   'P 1'
#
loop_
_entity.id
_entity.type
_entity.pdbx_description
1 polymer ?
#
loop_
_entity_poly.entity_id
_entity_poly.type
_entity_poly.pdbx_seq_one_letter_code
_entity_poly.pdbx_strand_id
1 'polypeptide(L)'
;MIDQIPTILGLTVAVFLVMSIGGSARHLGWLTREADEGMLKLCIRVLVPCLIFRSVVGNPAFDDATNIYMPPLFGFVSVAGGTLIAAWIAKATGRWTGMLDAKTFSSFGVCVGIFNYGFVPLPLVEKLFGEEALGVLFLHNVGVELAIWTVCVGLIAGGLSKGWWKHVLNPPSITIVVALSVNFLGLAPYIPEMVQQVMLTLSAAAIPMMMLLIGANFFDQITGADDSNGESESFWGTATLAVLLRCGLFPLFYLAAAALLPISRELKQVAAIEAAMPAAVFPIVLTRLYGGEPRIALRVTIATTIIGLVTIPLWISSAIGVLGLEESLIHVNEQSDKSPADAEPPKAIAPPTETAATILPAGAPAKDAAALGPQVVEINAQTIAGLKVRTNNLSESNSLTGKIGGLYRRYFAEKIADSLPNPSPRYAVYHDYQQQSQGDYVLLVGGAVDQVTSDQLATATIEPGKYLKFQAHGKQPEAVIDAWRQIAAYFPDSPHRRAYTTDFERYDEQSPDTVEIFVAIE
;
A
#
# COMPACT_ATOMS: atom_id res chain seq x y z
N MET A 1 -3.41 -22.04 4.10
CA MET A 1 -3.72 -21.39 5.39
C MET A 1 -2.47 -21.20 6.27
N ILE A 2 -1.67 -22.25 6.57
CA ILE A 2 -0.51 -22.16 7.49
C ILE A 2 0.69 -21.39 6.90
N ASP A 3 0.91 -21.47 5.58
CA ASP A 3 2.12 -20.91 4.94
C ASP A 3 2.21 -19.37 4.98
N GLN A 4 1.09 -18.69 5.20
CA GLN A 4 1.02 -17.21 5.27
C GLN A 4 1.26 -16.67 6.69
N ILE A 5 1.18 -17.54 7.72
CA ILE A 5 1.34 -17.13 9.13
C ILE A 5 2.70 -16.45 9.38
N PRO A 6 3.85 -16.97 8.89
CA PRO A 6 5.14 -16.32 9.11
C PRO A 6 5.20 -14.89 8.55
N THR A 7 4.63 -14.68 7.36
CA THR A 7 4.58 -13.37 6.71
C THR A 7 3.72 -12.39 7.50
N ILE A 8 2.50 -12.79 7.86
CA ILE A 8 1.56 -11.94 8.62
C ILE A 8 2.12 -11.66 10.02
N LEU A 9 2.74 -12.66 10.65
CA LEU A 9 3.43 -12.48 11.93
C LEU A 9 4.58 -11.47 11.78
N GLY A 10 5.39 -11.58 10.72
CA GLY A 10 6.46 -10.62 10.43
C GLY A 10 5.95 -9.17 10.31
N LEU A 11 4.87 -8.96 9.54
CA LEU A 11 4.23 -7.64 9.41
C LEU A 11 3.66 -7.13 10.75
N THR A 12 3.01 -8.02 11.50
CA THR A 12 2.45 -7.68 12.82
C THR A 12 3.56 -7.28 13.78
N VAL A 13 4.63 -8.08 13.87
CA VAL A 13 5.79 -7.79 14.72
C VAL A 13 6.44 -6.47 14.30
N ALA A 14 6.60 -6.20 13.01
CA ALA A 14 7.13 -4.93 12.52
C ALA A 14 6.30 -3.73 13.01
N VAL A 15 4.97 -3.84 13.00
CA VAL A 15 4.08 -2.81 13.53
C VAL A 15 4.32 -2.56 15.02
N PHE A 16 4.38 -3.63 15.83
CA PHE A 16 4.65 -3.51 17.25
C PHE A 16 6.07 -3.03 17.58
N LEU A 17 7.06 -3.32 16.72
CA LEU A 17 8.43 -2.80 16.87
C LEU A 17 8.47 -1.29 16.67
N VAL A 18 7.79 -0.75 15.64
CA VAL A 18 7.69 0.71 15.45
C VAL A 18 6.98 1.36 16.63
N MET A 19 5.90 0.76 17.14
CA MET A 19 5.24 1.23 18.36
C MET A 19 6.19 1.18 19.57
N SER A 20 7.02 0.13 19.70
CA SER A 20 8.00 0.02 20.79
C SER A 20 9.08 1.09 20.71
N ILE A 21 9.49 1.50 19.50
CA ILE A 21 10.40 2.64 19.29
C ILE A 21 9.74 3.93 19.78
N GLY A 22 8.46 4.15 19.49
CA GLY A 22 7.71 5.29 20.03
C GLY A 22 7.66 5.31 21.56
N GLY A 23 7.42 4.15 22.18
CA GLY A 23 7.47 3.99 23.64
C GLY A 23 8.85 4.25 24.22
N SER A 24 9.91 3.82 23.53
CA SER A 24 11.30 4.08 23.93
C SER A 24 11.65 5.57 23.81
N ALA A 25 11.22 6.23 22.74
CA ALA A 25 11.38 7.67 22.56
C ALA A 25 10.66 8.47 23.66
N ARG A 26 9.50 7.97 24.15
CA ARG A 26 8.80 8.53 25.31
C ARG A 26 9.59 8.33 26.59
N HIS A 27 10.09 7.11 26.83
CA HIS A 27 10.91 6.79 28.00
C HIS A 27 12.17 7.65 28.11
N LEU A 28 12.82 7.89 26.96
CA LEU A 28 14.03 8.73 26.85
C LEU A 28 13.74 10.23 26.88
N GLY A 29 12.47 10.65 26.87
CA GLY A 29 12.06 12.05 26.86
C GLY A 29 12.24 12.77 25.51
N TRP A 30 12.49 12.04 24.41
CA TRP A 30 12.58 12.63 23.06
C TRP A 30 11.22 13.03 22.52
N LEU A 31 10.20 12.22 22.82
CA LEU A 31 8.81 12.52 22.49
C LEU A 31 8.09 12.93 23.77
N THR A 32 7.98 14.24 24.02
CA THR A 32 7.39 14.79 25.25
C THR A 32 5.87 14.90 25.18
N ARG A 33 5.19 15.04 26.32
CA ARG A 33 3.71 15.06 26.38
C ARG A 33 3.14 16.25 25.61
N GLU A 34 3.89 17.34 25.59
CA GLU A 34 3.58 18.58 24.88
C GLU A 34 3.65 18.38 23.35
N ALA A 35 4.52 17.48 22.88
CA ALA A 35 4.64 17.16 21.45
C ALA A 35 3.45 16.36 20.92
N ASP A 36 2.75 15.60 21.78
CA ASP A 36 1.64 14.73 21.38
C ASP A 36 0.52 15.51 20.67
N GLU A 37 0.12 16.66 21.21
CA GLU A 37 -0.97 17.48 20.63
C GLU A 37 -0.59 18.05 19.26
N GLY A 38 0.65 18.56 19.12
CA GLY A 38 1.16 19.10 17.87
C GLY A 38 1.25 18.01 16.79
N MET A 39 1.81 16.86 17.16
CA MET A 39 1.97 15.72 16.25
C MET A 39 0.63 15.14 15.83
N LEU A 40 -0.33 15.00 16.75
CA LEU A 40 -1.68 14.54 16.45
C LEU A 40 -2.41 15.50 15.50
N LYS A 41 -2.34 16.81 15.75
CA LYS A 41 -2.94 17.83 14.86
C LYS A 41 -2.34 17.77 13.47
N LEU A 42 -1.03 17.65 13.34
CA LEU A 42 -0.35 17.52 12.05
C LEU A 42 -0.81 16.26 11.30
N CYS A 43 -0.87 15.12 11.99
CA CYS A 43 -1.34 13.87 11.40
C CYS A 43 -2.79 14.00 10.89
N ILE A 44 -3.72 14.42 11.75
CA ILE A 44 -5.15 14.48 11.42
C ILE A 44 -5.47 15.56 10.39
N ARG A 45 -4.81 16.72 10.44
CA ARG A 45 -5.15 17.88 9.60
C ARG A 45 -4.41 17.92 8.28
N VAL A 46 -3.30 17.20 8.14
CA VAL A 46 -2.45 17.26 6.94
C VAL A 46 -2.11 15.87 6.42
N LEU A 47 -1.43 15.04 7.21
CA LEU A 47 -0.84 13.80 6.69
C LEU A 47 -1.90 12.74 6.33
N VAL A 48 -2.90 12.54 7.19
CA VAL A 48 -4.02 11.61 6.96
C VAL A 48 -4.90 12.07 5.80
N PRO A 49 -5.29 13.36 5.68
CA PRO A 49 -5.92 13.87 4.46
C PRO A 49 -5.13 13.57 3.18
N CYS A 50 -3.80 13.75 3.19
CA CYS A 50 -2.98 13.42 2.02
C CYS A 50 -3.00 11.92 1.71
N LEU A 51 -2.93 11.08 2.76
CA LEU A 51 -3.04 9.63 2.63
C LEU A 51 -4.40 9.18 2.08
N ILE A 52 -5.49 9.73 2.61
CA ILE A 52 -6.86 9.47 2.13
C ILE A 52 -6.98 9.89 0.66
N PHE A 53 -6.53 11.09 0.32
CA PHE A 53 -6.64 11.59 -1.05
C PHE A 53 -5.91 10.68 -2.02
N ARG A 54 -4.66 10.27 -1.70
CA ARG A 54 -3.89 9.30 -2.47
C ARG A 54 -4.61 7.96 -2.59
N SER A 55 -5.19 7.44 -1.52
CA SER A 55 -5.82 6.11 -1.52
C SER A 55 -7.22 6.08 -2.13
N VAL A 56 -7.90 7.22 -2.28
CA VAL A 56 -9.28 7.28 -2.78
C VAL A 56 -9.37 7.81 -4.21
N VAL A 57 -8.60 8.83 -4.57
CA VAL A 57 -8.72 9.45 -5.90
C VAL A 57 -8.15 8.53 -6.98
N GLY A 58 -8.94 8.24 -8.01
CA GLY A 58 -8.56 7.33 -9.10
C GLY A 58 -8.51 5.85 -8.72
N ASN A 59 -8.97 5.49 -7.51
CA ASN A 59 -8.99 4.10 -7.05
C ASN A 59 -10.18 3.34 -7.67
N PRO A 60 -9.93 2.25 -8.43
CA PRO A 60 -10.96 1.50 -9.16
C PRO A 60 -11.93 0.76 -8.23
N ALA A 61 -11.60 0.56 -6.95
CA ALA A 61 -12.53 -0.01 -5.98
C ALA A 61 -13.83 0.80 -5.87
N PHE A 62 -13.79 2.10 -6.15
CA PHE A 62 -14.96 2.98 -6.09
C PHE A 62 -15.79 3.04 -7.39
N ASP A 63 -15.41 2.28 -8.42
CA ASP A 63 -16.27 2.06 -9.59
C ASP A 63 -17.45 1.14 -9.21
N ASP A 64 -17.27 0.29 -8.19
CA ASP A 64 -18.36 -0.46 -7.56
C ASP A 64 -19.06 0.41 -6.51
N ALA A 65 -20.33 0.75 -6.77
CA ALA A 65 -21.14 1.54 -5.85
C ALA A 65 -21.28 0.89 -4.45
N THR A 66 -21.17 -0.44 -4.33
CA THR A 66 -21.23 -1.12 -3.03
C THR A 66 -20.10 -0.67 -2.10
N ASN A 67 -18.92 -0.33 -2.65
CA ASN A 67 -17.77 0.19 -1.92
C ASN A 67 -17.96 1.63 -1.41
N ILE A 68 -19.06 2.31 -1.77
CA ILE A 68 -19.36 3.66 -1.28
C ILE A 68 -20.23 3.62 -0.01
N TYR A 69 -21.23 2.74 0.05
CA TYR A 69 -22.19 2.72 1.16
C TYR A 69 -22.05 1.52 2.12
N MET A 70 -21.58 0.37 1.65
CA MET A 70 -21.42 -0.80 2.51
C MET A 70 -20.30 -0.63 3.54
N PRO A 71 -19.10 -0.11 3.21
CA PRO A 71 -18.03 0.00 4.20
C PRO A 71 -18.41 0.89 5.40
N PRO A 72 -18.95 2.11 5.23
CA PRO A 72 -19.39 2.92 6.37
C PRO A 72 -20.53 2.25 7.16
N LEU A 73 -21.48 1.61 6.48
CA LEU A 73 -22.56 0.89 7.17
C LEU A 73 -22.01 -0.26 8.01
N PHE A 74 -21.09 -1.03 7.46
CA PHE A 74 -20.47 -2.17 8.10
C PHE A 74 -19.66 -1.74 9.34
N GLY A 75 -18.86 -0.68 9.21
CA GLY A 75 -18.12 -0.10 10.33
C GLY A 75 -19.02 0.49 11.42
N PHE A 76 -20.12 1.16 11.04
CA PHE A 76 -21.10 1.67 12.00
C PHE A 76 -21.77 0.53 12.78
N VAL A 77 -22.31 -0.46 12.07
CA VAL A 77 -23.05 -1.57 12.69
C VAL A 77 -22.14 -2.41 13.58
N SER A 78 -20.90 -2.65 13.16
CA SER A 78 -19.96 -3.45 13.95
C SER A 78 -19.59 -2.77 15.27
N VAL A 79 -19.29 -1.47 15.27
CA VAL A 79 -18.95 -0.72 16.48
C VAL A 79 -20.18 -0.49 17.35
N ALA A 80 -21.31 -0.04 16.78
CA ALA A 80 -22.53 0.19 17.53
C ALA A 80 -23.07 -1.11 18.16
N GLY A 81 -23.17 -2.17 17.36
CA GLY A 81 -23.60 -3.50 17.81
C GLY A 81 -22.64 -4.09 18.83
N GLY A 82 -21.33 -4.06 18.54
CA GLY A 82 -20.29 -4.53 19.45
C GLY A 82 -20.32 -3.81 20.80
N THR A 83 -20.48 -2.48 20.79
CA THR A 83 -20.61 -1.68 22.02
C THR A 83 -21.83 -2.04 22.84
N LEU A 84 -23.01 -2.11 22.20
CA LEU A 84 -24.26 -2.41 22.91
C LEU A 84 -24.28 -3.85 23.46
N ILE A 85 -23.81 -4.82 22.68
CA ILE A 85 -23.70 -6.22 23.11
C ILE A 85 -22.70 -6.34 24.26
N ALA A 86 -21.51 -5.74 24.14
CA ALA A 86 -20.50 -5.79 25.20
C ALA A 86 -20.98 -5.11 26.49
N ALA A 87 -21.67 -3.97 26.42
CA ALA A 87 -22.27 -3.32 27.59
C ALA A 87 -23.34 -4.19 28.25
N TRP A 88 -24.18 -4.86 27.45
CA TRP A 88 -25.19 -5.78 27.96
C TRP A 88 -24.56 -7.01 28.65
N ILE A 89 -23.54 -7.62 28.06
CA ILE A 89 -22.80 -8.74 28.67
C ILE A 89 -22.08 -8.27 29.94
N ALA A 90 -21.47 -7.09 29.94
CA ALA A 90 -20.83 -6.51 31.12
C ALA A 90 -21.81 -6.35 32.28
N LYS A 91 -23.02 -5.83 32.00
CA LYS A 91 -24.10 -5.74 32.98
C LYS A 91 -24.53 -7.11 33.50
N ALA A 92 -24.69 -8.11 32.63
CA ALA A 92 -25.09 -9.46 33.02
C ALA A 92 -24.02 -10.18 33.87
N THR A 93 -22.75 -9.92 33.59
CA THR A 93 -21.58 -10.51 34.28
C THR A 93 -21.06 -9.66 35.44
N GLY A 94 -21.74 -8.55 35.77
CA GLY A 94 -21.26 -7.52 36.70
C GLY A 94 -20.82 -8.03 38.06
N ARG A 95 -21.46 -9.07 38.60
CA ARG A 95 -21.09 -9.70 39.88
C ARG A 95 -19.72 -10.37 39.87
N TRP A 96 -19.30 -10.90 38.72
CA TRP A 96 -18.01 -11.58 38.57
C TRP A 96 -16.89 -10.61 38.19
N THR A 97 -17.21 -9.61 37.38
CA THR A 97 -16.24 -8.61 36.91
C THR A 97 -16.04 -7.45 37.89
N GLY A 98 -17.00 -7.19 38.77
CA GLY A 98 -17.05 -6.00 39.63
C GLY A 98 -17.70 -4.79 38.94
N MET A 99 -18.21 -4.93 37.72
CA MET A 99 -18.90 -3.85 36.99
C MET A 99 -20.37 -3.78 37.41
N LEU A 100 -20.66 -3.04 38.49
CA LEU A 100 -21.99 -3.04 39.13
C LEU A 100 -22.87 -1.84 38.76
N ASP A 101 -22.33 -0.84 38.08
CA ASP A 101 -23.03 0.40 37.77
C ASP A 101 -22.99 0.76 36.27
N ALA A 102 -23.77 1.77 35.89
CA ALA A 102 -23.84 2.20 34.49
C ALA A 102 -22.52 2.72 33.93
N LYS A 103 -21.71 3.35 34.76
CA LYS A 103 -20.44 3.93 34.36
C LYS A 103 -19.47 2.83 33.91
N THR A 104 -19.37 1.76 34.69
CA THR A 104 -18.48 0.62 34.45
C THR A 104 -18.90 -0.20 33.23
N PHE A 105 -20.17 -0.60 33.11
CA PHE A 105 -20.60 -1.38 31.95
C PHE A 105 -20.67 -0.57 30.65
N SER A 106 -21.00 0.73 30.68
CA SER A 106 -20.95 1.59 29.49
C SER A 106 -19.51 1.78 29.02
N SER A 107 -18.58 2.00 29.95
CA SER A 107 -17.14 2.15 29.62
C SER A 107 -16.57 0.87 29.04
N PHE A 108 -16.91 -0.28 29.64
CA PHE A 108 -16.51 -1.58 29.11
C PHE A 108 -17.05 -1.81 27.70
N GLY A 109 -18.35 -1.55 27.48
CA GLY A 109 -18.97 -1.70 26.17
C GLY A 109 -18.31 -0.85 25.09
N VAL A 110 -18.04 0.42 25.39
CA VAL A 110 -17.33 1.32 24.47
C VAL A 110 -15.92 0.82 24.17
N CYS A 111 -15.16 0.37 25.17
CA CYS A 111 -13.80 -0.10 24.98
C CYS A 111 -13.71 -1.43 24.23
N VAL A 112 -14.65 -2.35 24.46
CA VAL A 112 -14.67 -3.64 23.74
C VAL A 112 -15.25 -3.49 22.33
N GLY A 113 -16.21 -2.59 22.13
CA GLY A 113 -16.84 -2.34 20.83
C GLY A 113 -15.94 -1.55 19.86
N ILE A 114 -15.19 -0.56 20.35
CA ILE A 114 -14.26 0.20 19.50
C ILE A 114 -12.93 -0.54 19.40
N PHE A 115 -12.71 -1.15 18.25
CA PHE A 115 -11.44 -1.77 17.89
C PHE A 115 -10.45 -0.78 17.31
N ASN A 116 -9.17 -1.14 17.25
CA ASN A 116 -8.16 -0.31 16.61
C ASN A 116 -8.41 -0.29 15.09
N TYR A 117 -9.12 0.73 14.61
CA TYR A 117 -9.56 0.87 13.21
C TYR A 117 -8.66 1.79 12.36
N GLY A 118 -7.83 2.61 13.02
CA GLY A 118 -7.15 3.74 12.38
C GLY A 118 -5.64 3.63 12.29
N PHE A 119 -5.00 2.66 12.96
CA PHE A 119 -3.55 2.72 13.16
C PHE A 119 -2.81 1.42 12.87
N VAL A 120 -3.16 0.34 13.57
CA VAL A 120 -2.58 -1.00 13.30
C VAL A 120 -3.12 -1.57 11.97
N PRO A 121 -4.40 -1.38 11.60
CA PRO A 121 -4.93 -1.84 10.32
C PRO A 121 -4.28 -1.21 9.10
N LEU A 122 -3.99 0.10 9.12
CA LEU A 122 -3.50 0.82 7.94
C LEU A 122 -2.28 0.14 7.28
N PRO A 123 -1.15 -0.09 7.99
CA PRO A 123 -0.01 -0.77 7.40
C PRO A 123 -0.30 -2.23 7.03
N LEU A 124 -1.19 -2.91 7.75
CA LEU A 124 -1.53 -4.31 7.45
C LEU A 124 -2.37 -4.43 6.17
N VAL A 125 -3.37 -3.57 5.98
CA VAL A 125 -4.17 -3.50 4.75
C VAL A 125 -3.28 -3.09 3.58
N GLU A 126 -2.48 -2.02 3.73
CA GLU A 126 -1.59 -1.55 2.66
C GLU A 126 -0.62 -2.64 2.20
N LYS A 127 0.00 -3.37 3.15
CA LYS A 127 0.99 -4.40 2.83
C LYS A 127 0.41 -5.73 2.36
N LEU A 128 -0.77 -6.12 2.82
CA LEU A 128 -1.37 -7.40 2.45
C LEU A 128 -2.26 -7.29 1.22
N PHE A 129 -2.99 -6.18 1.05
CA PHE A 129 -4.07 -6.06 0.07
C PHE A 129 -3.96 -4.82 -0.83
N GLY A 130 -3.09 -3.86 -0.53
CA GLY A 130 -2.77 -2.73 -1.40
C GLY A 130 -3.68 -1.51 -1.25
N GLU A 131 -3.53 -0.56 -2.17
CA GLU A 131 -4.18 0.76 -2.10
C GLU A 131 -5.70 0.69 -2.31
N GLU A 132 -6.20 -0.28 -3.09
CA GLU A 132 -7.63 -0.49 -3.32
C GLU A 132 -8.37 -0.72 -2.00
N ALA A 133 -7.92 -1.72 -1.23
CA ALA A 133 -8.44 -2.04 0.09
C ALA A 133 -8.22 -0.90 1.10
N LEU A 134 -7.09 -0.20 1.00
CA LEU A 134 -6.77 0.93 1.89
C LEU A 134 -7.76 2.08 1.71
N GLY A 135 -8.16 2.40 0.47
CA GLY A 135 -9.21 3.37 0.20
C GLY A 135 -10.54 2.97 0.86
N VAL A 136 -10.94 1.70 0.71
CA VAL A 136 -12.18 1.16 1.29
C VAL A 136 -12.14 1.18 2.83
N LEU A 137 -10.97 0.95 3.44
CA LEU A 137 -10.77 1.08 4.88
C LEU A 137 -11.06 2.52 5.37
N PHE A 138 -10.65 3.54 4.63
CA PHE A 138 -10.95 4.93 5.02
C PHE A 138 -12.45 5.22 5.02
N LEU A 139 -13.20 4.71 4.03
CA LEU A 139 -14.66 4.83 4.04
C LEU A 139 -15.30 4.05 5.19
N HIS A 140 -14.82 2.83 5.46
CA HIS A 140 -15.24 2.06 6.62
C HIS A 140 -15.11 2.85 7.92
N ASN A 141 -14.00 3.57 8.07
CA ASN A 141 -13.70 4.37 9.26
C ASN A 141 -14.65 5.55 9.48
N VAL A 142 -15.26 6.10 8.42
CA VAL A 142 -16.33 7.11 8.57
C VAL A 142 -17.52 6.54 9.35
N GLY A 143 -17.88 5.29 9.05
CA GLY A 143 -18.91 4.55 9.78
C GLY A 143 -18.58 4.34 11.25
N VAL A 144 -17.34 3.94 11.50
CA VAL A 144 -16.81 3.80 12.87
C VAL A 144 -16.89 5.12 13.63
N GLU A 145 -16.42 6.22 13.04
CA GLU A 145 -16.49 7.55 13.67
C GLU A 145 -17.93 7.98 13.96
N LEU A 146 -18.86 7.70 13.04
CA LEU A 146 -20.27 7.96 13.27
C LEU A 146 -20.80 7.18 14.47
N ALA A 147 -20.47 5.89 14.60
CA ALA A 147 -20.86 5.08 15.75
C ALA A 147 -20.24 5.58 17.06
N ILE A 148 -18.97 5.99 17.04
CA ILE A 148 -18.27 6.55 18.20
C ILE A 148 -19.00 7.79 18.72
N TRP A 149 -19.25 8.77 17.85
CA TRP A 149 -19.80 10.06 18.26
C TRP A 149 -21.31 10.04 18.51
N THR A 150 -22.02 8.99 18.08
CA THR A 150 -23.46 8.83 18.32
C THR A 150 -23.77 7.81 19.42
N VAL A 151 -23.39 6.55 19.22
CA VAL A 151 -23.74 5.43 20.10
C VAL A 151 -22.79 5.34 21.28
N CYS A 152 -21.47 5.37 21.06
CA CYS A 152 -20.51 5.15 22.14
C CYS A 152 -20.48 6.31 23.13
N VAL A 153 -20.33 7.55 22.64
CA VAL A 153 -20.43 8.75 23.49
C VAL A 153 -21.82 8.87 24.09
N GLY A 154 -22.88 8.55 23.32
CA GLY A 154 -24.24 8.55 23.84
C GLY A 154 -24.46 7.59 25.00
N LEU A 155 -23.86 6.41 24.95
CA LEU A 155 -23.94 5.39 26.00
C LEU A 155 -23.22 5.81 27.29
N ILE A 156 -22.10 6.53 27.18
CA ILE A 156 -21.36 7.05 28.34
C ILE A 156 -22.05 8.29 28.91
N ALA A 157 -22.42 9.24 28.06
CA ALA A 157 -22.99 10.52 28.46
C ALA A 157 -24.49 10.46 28.83
N GLY A 158 -25.16 9.32 28.60
CA GLY A 158 -26.58 9.15 28.86
C GLY A 158 -27.50 9.82 27.84
N GLY A 159 -27.01 10.07 26.62
CA GLY A 159 -27.74 10.73 25.54
C GLY A 159 -26.82 11.35 24.49
N LEU A 160 -27.39 11.73 23.35
CA LEU A 160 -26.62 12.28 22.24
C LEU A 160 -26.01 13.65 22.61
N SER A 161 -24.69 13.79 22.45
CA SER A 161 -24.00 15.02 22.81
C SER A 161 -24.34 16.17 21.85
N LYS A 162 -24.41 17.40 22.39
CA LYS A 162 -24.68 18.58 21.56
C LYS A 162 -23.51 18.82 20.60
N GLY A 163 -23.81 18.87 19.31
CA GLY A 163 -22.79 19.13 18.28
C GLY A 163 -21.95 17.92 17.88
N TRP A 164 -22.39 16.68 18.19
CA TRP A 164 -21.74 15.43 17.77
C TRP A 164 -21.31 15.42 16.29
N TRP A 165 -22.13 15.99 15.40
CA TRP A 165 -21.88 16.05 13.96
C TRP A 165 -20.60 16.81 13.60
N LYS A 166 -20.17 17.76 14.42
CA LYS A 166 -18.92 18.51 14.22
C LYS A 166 -17.68 17.63 14.42
N HIS A 167 -17.81 16.57 15.20
CA HIS A 167 -16.72 15.61 15.41
C HIS A 167 -16.61 14.61 14.27
N VAL A 168 -17.74 14.29 13.62
CA VAL A 168 -17.78 13.47 12.40
C VAL A 168 -17.29 14.26 11.19
N LEU A 169 -17.64 15.55 11.08
CA LEU A 169 -17.10 16.45 10.05
C LEU A 169 -15.70 16.96 10.42
N ASN A 170 -14.75 16.04 10.46
CA ASN A 170 -13.33 16.33 10.67
C ASN A 170 -12.56 16.38 9.31
N PRO A 171 -11.28 16.82 9.30
CA PRO A 171 -10.53 16.91 8.05
C PRO A 171 -10.42 15.58 7.27
N PRO A 172 -10.18 14.40 7.90
CA PRO A 172 -10.26 13.10 7.22
C PRO A 172 -11.59 12.86 6.49
N SER A 173 -12.72 13.00 7.18
CA SER A 173 -14.06 12.79 6.61
C SER A 173 -14.39 13.78 5.50
N ILE A 174 -13.99 15.05 5.64
CA ILE A 174 -14.13 16.05 4.57
C ILE A 174 -13.30 15.64 3.35
N THR A 175 -12.09 15.13 3.57
CA THR A 175 -11.21 14.70 2.47
C THR A 175 -11.79 13.52 1.71
N ILE A 176 -12.43 12.57 2.40
CA ILE A 176 -13.16 11.48 1.75
C ILE A 176 -14.26 12.01 0.83
N VAL A 177 -15.07 12.95 1.31
CA VAL A 177 -16.14 13.57 0.50
C VAL A 177 -15.55 14.27 -0.74
N VAL A 178 -14.46 15.03 -0.56
CA VAL A 178 -13.77 15.70 -1.67
C VAL A 178 -13.22 14.69 -2.67
N ALA A 179 -12.51 13.65 -2.20
CA ALA A 179 -11.91 12.63 -3.05
C ALA A 179 -12.95 11.83 -3.85
N LEU A 180 -14.05 11.42 -3.20
CA LEU A 180 -15.16 10.76 -3.89
C LEU A 180 -15.84 11.69 -4.90
N SER A 181 -15.95 12.99 -4.60
CA SER A 181 -16.51 13.98 -5.53
C SER A 181 -15.61 14.14 -6.77
N VAL A 182 -14.29 14.12 -6.60
CA VAL A 182 -13.33 14.14 -7.71
C VAL A 182 -13.52 12.91 -8.60
N ASN A 183 -13.66 11.71 -8.02
CA ASN A 183 -13.90 10.48 -8.80
C ASN A 183 -15.23 10.55 -9.54
N PHE A 184 -16.31 10.93 -8.85
CA PHE A 184 -17.65 11.03 -9.43
C PHE A 184 -17.71 12.00 -10.61
N LEU A 185 -16.98 13.11 -10.55
CA LEU A 185 -16.91 14.09 -11.63
C LEU A 185 -15.93 13.70 -12.75
N GLY A 186 -15.25 12.54 -12.64
CA GLY A 186 -14.23 12.12 -13.60
C GLY A 186 -13.00 13.03 -13.63
N LEU A 187 -12.72 13.73 -12.52
CA LEU A 187 -11.65 14.72 -12.44
C LEU A 187 -10.28 14.12 -12.09
N ALA A 188 -10.23 12.85 -11.70
CA ALA A 188 -8.99 12.19 -11.28
C ALA A 188 -7.84 12.29 -12.32
N PRO A 189 -8.07 12.05 -13.63
CA PRO A 189 -7.02 12.17 -14.65
C PRO A 189 -6.51 13.60 -14.87
N TYR A 190 -7.27 14.61 -14.46
CA TYR A 190 -6.94 16.03 -14.66
C TYR A 190 -6.13 16.62 -13.50
N ILE A 191 -5.88 15.84 -12.44
CA ILE A 191 -5.06 16.30 -11.31
C ILE A 191 -3.60 16.35 -11.75
N PRO A 192 -2.92 17.52 -11.65
CA PRO A 192 -1.52 17.64 -12.03
C PRO A 192 -0.62 16.70 -11.23
N GLU A 193 0.39 16.13 -11.90
CA GLU A 193 1.39 15.25 -11.27
C GLU A 193 2.06 15.92 -10.05
N MET A 194 2.29 17.23 -10.10
CA MET A 194 2.81 18.00 -8.97
C MET A 194 1.97 17.82 -7.69
N VAL A 195 0.63 17.83 -7.82
CA VAL A 195 -0.27 17.63 -6.66
C VAL A 195 -0.18 16.20 -6.15
N GLN A 196 -0.14 15.23 -7.07
CA GLN A 196 -0.02 13.81 -6.70
C GLN A 196 1.28 13.55 -5.94
N GLN A 197 2.40 14.12 -6.38
CA GLN A 197 3.70 13.99 -5.70
C GLN A 197 3.72 14.62 -4.30
N VAL A 198 3.05 15.77 -4.11
CA VAL A 198 2.88 16.38 -2.78
C VAL A 198 2.07 15.45 -1.87
N MET A 199 0.95 14.92 -2.36
CA MET A 199 0.12 13.98 -1.59
C MET A 199 0.91 12.71 -1.24
N LEU A 200 1.65 12.14 -2.19
CA LEU A 200 2.51 10.98 -2.00
C LEU A 200 3.54 11.23 -0.90
N THR A 201 4.31 12.31 -1.00
CA THR A 201 5.38 12.64 -0.04
C THR A 201 4.85 12.84 1.38
N LEU A 202 3.74 13.58 1.54
CA LEU A 202 3.15 13.82 2.86
C LEU A 202 2.49 12.56 3.44
N SER A 203 1.83 11.77 2.59
CA SER A 203 1.17 10.51 2.99
C SER A 203 2.15 9.50 3.56
N ALA A 204 3.38 9.43 3.03
CA ALA A 204 4.40 8.48 3.44
C ALA A 204 4.81 8.61 4.93
N ALA A 205 4.67 9.81 5.50
CA ALA A 205 4.94 10.05 6.91
C ALA A 205 3.75 9.74 7.83
N ALA A 206 2.53 9.61 7.31
CA ALA A 206 1.31 9.51 8.12
C ALA A 206 1.32 8.28 9.03
N ILE A 207 1.53 7.09 8.46
CA ILE A 207 1.50 5.82 9.19
C ILE A 207 2.62 5.74 10.24
N PRO A 208 3.92 5.96 9.90
CA PRO A 208 5.00 5.91 10.88
C PRO A 208 4.81 6.88 12.05
N MET A 209 4.40 8.13 11.77
CA MET A 209 4.20 9.15 12.80
C MET A 209 3.09 8.75 13.78
N MET A 210 1.98 8.22 13.28
CA MET A 210 0.89 7.75 14.13
C MET A 210 1.31 6.54 14.97
N MET A 211 2.07 5.59 14.42
CA MET A 211 2.55 4.42 15.16
C MET A 211 3.50 4.80 16.30
N LEU A 212 4.40 5.76 16.07
CA LEU A 212 5.27 6.32 17.12
C LEU A 212 4.45 7.00 18.22
N LEU A 213 3.45 7.81 17.84
CA LEU A 213 2.56 8.49 18.79
C LEU A 213 1.83 7.49 19.69
N ILE A 214 1.30 6.41 19.13
CA ILE A 214 0.58 5.39 19.90
C ILE A 214 1.53 4.65 20.82
N GLY A 215 2.73 4.32 20.35
CA GLY A 215 3.80 3.75 21.15
C GLY A 215 4.08 4.57 22.41
N ALA A 216 4.23 5.88 22.25
CA ALA A 216 4.43 6.81 23.36
C ALA A 216 3.23 6.86 24.30
N ASN A 217 2.01 6.99 23.76
CA ASN A 217 0.78 7.01 24.56
C ASN A 217 0.56 5.68 25.31
N PHE A 218 0.95 4.55 24.73
CA PHE A 218 0.88 3.24 25.35
C PHE A 218 1.91 3.10 26.49
N PHE A 219 3.10 3.67 26.32
CA PHE A 219 4.10 3.73 27.39
C PHE A 219 3.60 4.55 28.60
N ASP A 220 2.99 5.71 28.39
CA ASP A 220 2.41 6.50 29.50
C ASP A 220 1.29 5.75 30.22
N GLN A 221 0.54 4.92 29.51
CA GLN A 221 -0.53 4.14 30.09
C GLN A 221 -0.01 3.04 31.02
N ILE A 222 1.11 2.40 30.64
CA ILE A 222 1.76 1.38 31.47
C ILE A 222 2.47 2.01 32.67
N THR A 223 3.11 3.17 32.48
CA THR A 223 3.95 3.81 33.52
C THR A 223 3.23 4.83 34.39
N GLY A 224 2.18 5.46 33.87
CA GLY A 224 1.35 6.45 34.57
C GLY A 224 0.09 5.87 35.20
N ALA A 225 -0.01 4.54 35.32
CA ALA A 225 -1.02 3.89 36.14
C ALA A 225 -0.67 4.11 37.63
N ASP A 226 -1.00 5.30 38.15
CA ASP A 226 -0.94 5.55 39.60
C ASP A 226 -1.99 4.67 40.29
N ASP A 227 -1.48 3.61 40.93
CA ASP A 227 -2.21 2.61 41.69
C ASP A 227 -2.60 3.15 43.08
N SER A 228 -3.16 4.36 43.13
CA SER A 228 -3.60 5.01 44.36
C SER A 228 -5.10 5.33 44.32
N ASN A 229 -5.90 4.31 44.65
CA ASN A 229 -6.98 4.37 45.64
C ASN A 229 -7.91 3.16 45.45
N GLY A 230 -8.05 2.39 46.52
CA GLY A 230 -8.81 1.16 46.55
C GLY A 230 -10.28 1.37 46.23
N GLU A 231 -10.80 0.53 45.33
CA GLU A 231 -12.13 -0.07 45.44
C GLU A 231 -12.23 -1.31 44.53
N SER A 232 -13.17 -2.18 44.89
CA SER A 232 -13.28 -3.60 44.54
C SER A 232 -13.74 -3.85 43.11
N GLU A 233 -12.86 -3.68 42.13
CA GLU A 233 -13.06 -4.23 40.79
C GLU A 233 -12.06 -5.36 40.52
N SER A 234 -12.55 -6.51 40.03
CA SER A 234 -11.68 -7.62 39.66
C SER A 234 -10.95 -7.29 38.36
N PHE A 235 -9.69 -6.85 38.49
CA PHE A 235 -8.79 -6.63 37.34
C PHE A 235 -8.84 -7.83 36.38
N TRP A 236 -8.73 -9.04 36.93
CA TRP A 236 -8.74 -10.28 36.16
C TRP A 236 -10.09 -10.55 35.50
N GLY A 237 -11.22 -10.33 36.19
CA GLY A 237 -12.55 -10.54 35.62
C GLY A 237 -12.82 -9.64 34.40
N THR A 238 -12.49 -8.35 34.54
CA THR A 238 -12.66 -7.37 33.44
C THR A 238 -11.73 -7.67 32.26
N ALA A 239 -10.45 -7.94 32.51
CA ALA A 239 -9.48 -8.26 31.47
C ALA A 239 -9.82 -9.56 30.73
N THR A 240 -10.18 -10.62 31.46
CA THR A 240 -10.57 -11.91 30.84
C THR A 240 -11.81 -11.75 29.98
N LEU A 241 -12.85 -11.05 30.45
CA LEU A 241 -14.05 -10.82 29.65
C LEU A 241 -13.74 -10.02 28.39
N ALA A 242 -12.91 -8.98 28.50
CA ALA A 242 -12.50 -8.16 27.38
C ALA A 242 -11.79 -8.97 26.29
N VAL A 243 -10.84 -9.82 26.68
CA VAL A 243 -10.11 -10.70 25.76
C VAL A 243 -11.04 -11.71 25.11
N LEU A 244 -11.91 -12.37 25.89
CA LEU A 244 -12.87 -13.35 25.35
C LEU A 244 -13.81 -12.73 24.33
N LEU A 245 -14.32 -11.52 24.59
CA LEU A 245 -15.21 -10.84 23.66
C LEU A 245 -14.45 -10.27 22.47
N ARG A 246 -13.45 -9.41 22.69
CA ARG A 246 -12.79 -8.64 21.62
C ARG A 246 -11.83 -9.47 20.77
N CYS A 247 -11.04 -10.34 21.40
CA CYS A 247 -10.04 -11.16 20.69
C CYS A 247 -10.56 -12.57 20.35
N GLY A 248 -11.76 -12.94 20.81
CA GLY A 248 -12.35 -14.26 20.61
C GLY A 248 -13.69 -14.22 19.87
N LEU A 249 -14.74 -13.74 20.53
CA LEU A 249 -16.12 -13.84 20.05
C LEU A 249 -16.47 -12.84 18.93
N PHE A 250 -16.07 -11.57 19.06
CA PHE A 250 -16.40 -10.52 18.09
C PHE A 250 -15.74 -10.73 16.71
N PRO A 251 -14.48 -11.19 16.60
CA PRO A 251 -13.90 -11.56 15.31
C PRO A 251 -14.76 -12.59 14.57
N LEU A 252 -15.34 -13.57 15.26
CA LEU A 252 -16.24 -14.56 14.64
C LEU A 252 -17.49 -13.91 14.03
N PHE A 253 -18.16 -13.02 14.76
CA PHE A 253 -19.34 -12.31 14.23
C PHE A 253 -18.98 -11.40 13.07
N TYR A 254 -17.84 -10.73 13.16
CA TYR A 254 -17.34 -9.82 12.14
C TYR A 254 -17.05 -10.56 10.83
N LEU A 255 -16.33 -11.69 10.90
CA LEU A 255 -16.02 -12.54 9.76
C LEU A 255 -17.25 -13.28 9.23
N ALA A 256 -18.15 -13.73 10.09
CA ALA A 256 -19.41 -14.33 9.65
C ALA A 256 -20.27 -13.33 8.87
N ALA A 257 -20.36 -12.08 9.32
CA ALA A 257 -21.04 -11.02 8.58
C ALA A 257 -20.37 -10.77 7.22
N ALA A 258 -19.03 -10.72 7.17
CA ALA A 258 -18.29 -10.55 5.92
C ALA A 258 -18.44 -11.74 4.93
N ALA A 259 -18.60 -12.96 5.44
CA ALA A 259 -18.79 -14.17 4.64
C ALA A 259 -20.22 -14.29 4.10
N LEU A 260 -21.22 -13.87 4.89
CA LEU A 260 -22.65 -14.05 4.57
C LEU A 260 -23.25 -12.89 3.78
N LEU A 261 -22.74 -11.67 3.94
CA LEU A 261 -23.24 -10.50 3.23
C LEU A 261 -22.67 -10.40 1.81
N PRO A 262 -23.45 -9.92 0.83
CA PRO A 262 -22.98 -9.67 -0.53
C PRO A 262 -22.17 -8.36 -0.57
N ILE A 263 -20.96 -8.42 -0.01
CA ILE A 263 -20.00 -7.31 -0.01
C ILE A 263 -18.87 -7.55 -1.01
N SER A 264 -18.26 -6.45 -1.44
CA SER A 264 -17.10 -6.42 -2.34
C SER A 264 -15.90 -7.19 -1.77
N ARG A 265 -14.95 -7.50 -2.64
CA ARG A 265 -13.68 -8.14 -2.24
C ARG A 265 -12.88 -7.23 -1.32
N GLU A 266 -12.84 -5.94 -1.62
CA GLU A 266 -12.06 -4.95 -0.86
C GLU A 266 -12.62 -4.79 0.55
N LEU A 267 -13.96 -4.79 0.72
CA LEU A 267 -14.56 -4.76 2.05
C LEU A 267 -14.33 -6.07 2.83
N LYS A 268 -14.25 -7.23 2.16
CA LYS A 268 -13.84 -8.48 2.81
C LYS A 268 -12.38 -8.43 3.29
N GLN A 269 -11.48 -7.82 2.52
CA GLN A 269 -10.08 -7.60 2.90
C GLN A 269 -9.97 -6.68 4.12
N VAL A 270 -10.69 -5.55 4.11
CA VAL A 270 -10.80 -4.67 5.27
C VAL A 270 -11.35 -5.44 6.47
N ALA A 271 -12.38 -6.26 6.26
CA ALA A 271 -12.99 -7.00 7.34
C ALA A 271 -12.08 -8.08 7.95
N ALA A 272 -11.24 -8.72 7.13
CA ALA A 272 -10.25 -9.69 7.57
C ALA A 272 -9.24 -9.06 8.55
N ILE A 273 -8.84 -7.80 8.30
CA ILE A 273 -7.91 -7.07 9.17
C ILE A 273 -8.64 -6.55 10.42
N GLU A 274 -9.77 -5.85 10.25
CA GLU A 274 -10.49 -5.21 11.37
C GLU A 274 -11.03 -6.20 12.40
N ALA A 275 -11.43 -7.40 11.96
CA ALA A 275 -11.82 -8.48 12.87
C ALA A 275 -10.71 -8.84 13.85
N ALA A 276 -9.45 -8.80 13.41
CA ALA A 276 -8.29 -9.22 14.19
C ALA A 276 -7.81 -8.17 15.21
N MET A 277 -8.30 -6.93 15.11
CA MET A 277 -7.73 -5.81 15.84
C MET A 277 -8.02 -5.84 17.35
N PRO A 278 -7.09 -5.45 18.23
CA PRO A 278 -7.38 -5.29 19.65
C PRO A 278 -8.27 -4.05 19.88
N ALA A 279 -8.63 -3.79 21.14
CA ALA A 279 -9.35 -2.55 21.49
C ALA A 279 -8.52 -1.30 21.13
N ALA A 280 -9.20 -0.22 20.76
CA ALA A 280 -8.54 1.06 20.52
C ALA A 280 -8.07 1.71 21.83
N VAL A 281 -7.09 2.61 21.73
CA VAL A 281 -6.62 3.44 22.85
C VAL A 281 -7.55 4.65 23.08
N PHE A 282 -8.14 5.20 22.03
CA PHE A 282 -8.99 6.39 22.07
C PHE A 282 -10.16 6.34 23.09
N PRO A 283 -10.85 5.21 23.31
CA PRO A 283 -11.86 5.06 24.37
C PRO A 283 -11.43 5.49 25.79
N ILE A 284 -10.13 5.41 26.11
CA ILE A 284 -9.61 5.89 27.40
C ILE A 284 -9.82 7.40 27.55
N VAL A 285 -9.63 8.16 26.47
CA VAL A 285 -9.85 9.60 26.46
C VAL A 285 -11.35 9.91 26.53
N LEU A 286 -12.18 9.17 25.79
CA LEU A 286 -13.63 9.36 25.81
C LEU A 286 -14.23 9.13 27.20
N THR A 287 -13.82 8.07 27.89
CA THR A 287 -14.30 7.79 29.25
C THR A 287 -13.90 8.91 30.23
N ARG A 288 -12.71 9.50 30.10
CA ARG A 288 -12.31 10.67 30.92
C ARG A 288 -13.15 11.91 30.63
N LEU A 289 -13.44 12.20 29.36
CA LEU A 289 -14.13 13.42 28.95
C LEU A 289 -15.65 13.39 29.19
N TYR A 290 -16.27 12.23 29.06
CA TYR A 290 -17.73 12.08 29.08
C TYR A 290 -18.28 11.44 30.36
N GLY A 291 -17.43 11.22 31.36
CA GLY A 291 -17.86 10.72 32.68
C GLY A 291 -17.92 9.18 32.81
N GLY A 292 -17.23 8.45 31.92
CA GLY A 292 -16.98 7.01 32.04
C GLY A 292 -15.87 6.68 33.03
N GLU A 293 -15.52 5.39 33.14
CA GLU A 293 -14.53 4.84 34.05
C GLU A 293 -13.20 4.53 33.32
N PRO A 294 -12.17 5.39 33.42
CA PRO A 294 -10.93 5.24 32.67
C PRO A 294 -10.13 4.00 33.06
N ARG A 295 -10.30 3.50 34.30
CA ARG A 295 -9.63 2.29 34.79
C ARG A 295 -10.07 1.06 34.01
N ILE A 296 -11.37 0.92 33.73
CA ILE A 296 -11.90 -0.16 32.88
C ILE A 296 -11.31 -0.04 31.46
N ALA A 297 -11.30 1.16 30.90
CA ALA A 297 -10.77 1.40 29.56
C ALA A 297 -9.29 1.01 29.43
N LEU A 298 -8.48 1.37 30.43
CA LEU A 298 -7.07 1.03 30.49
C LEU A 298 -6.86 -0.49 30.55
N ARG A 299 -7.59 -1.20 31.43
CA ARG A 299 -7.51 -2.66 31.58
C ARG A 299 -7.86 -3.40 30.28
N VAL A 300 -8.95 -2.99 29.62
CA VAL A 300 -9.40 -3.57 28.34
C VAL A 300 -8.33 -3.37 27.26
N THR A 301 -7.80 -2.14 27.15
CA THR A 301 -6.82 -1.77 26.13
C THR A 301 -5.52 -2.55 26.30
N ILE A 302 -4.96 -2.59 27.51
CA ILE A 302 -3.71 -3.31 27.80
C ILE A 302 -3.89 -4.82 27.56
N ALA A 303 -4.96 -5.42 28.11
CA ALA A 303 -5.17 -6.87 28.01
C ALA A 303 -5.35 -7.32 26.56
N THR A 304 -6.18 -6.61 25.79
CA THR A 304 -6.42 -6.97 24.37
C THR A 304 -5.22 -6.67 23.49
N THR A 305 -4.42 -5.64 23.78
CA THR A 305 -3.20 -5.34 23.01
C THR A 305 -2.13 -6.41 23.20
N ILE A 306 -1.91 -6.86 24.44
CA ILE A 306 -0.93 -7.93 24.75
C ILE A 306 -1.34 -9.24 24.08
N ILE A 307 -2.60 -9.65 24.24
CA ILE A 307 -3.12 -10.87 23.59
C ILE A 307 -3.22 -10.70 22.06
N GLY A 308 -3.42 -9.48 21.59
CA GLY A 308 -3.42 -9.07 20.18
C GLY A 308 -2.16 -9.49 19.44
N LEU A 309 -0.98 -9.42 20.07
CA LEU A 309 0.30 -9.79 19.45
C LEU A 309 0.29 -11.22 18.88
N VAL A 310 -0.43 -12.14 19.53
CA VAL A 310 -0.57 -13.53 19.09
C VAL A 310 -1.84 -13.74 18.28
N THR A 311 -2.95 -13.10 18.67
CA THR A 311 -4.26 -13.34 18.06
C THR A 311 -4.42 -12.66 16.70
N ILE A 312 -3.77 -11.51 16.46
CA ILE A 312 -3.82 -10.79 15.17
C ILE A 312 -3.41 -11.69 13.99
N PRO A 313 -2.20 -12.30 13.98
CA PRO A 313 -1.77 -13.10 12.83
C PRO A 313 -2.63 -14.36 12.64
N LEU A 314 -3.14 -14.95 13.72
CA LEU A 314 -4.02 -16.12 13.66
C LEU A 314 -5.38 -15.77 13.05
N TRP A 315 -5.98 -14.65 13.45
CA TRP A 315 -7.26 -14.21 12.90
C TRP A 315 -7.14 -13.78 11.45
N ILE A 316 -6.11 -13.01 11.09
CA ILE A 316 -5.91 -12.60 9.70
C ILE A 316 -5.70 -13.83 8.81
N SER A 317 -4.84 -14.77 9.21
CA SER A 317 -4.60 -16.02 8.46
C SER A 317 -5.88 -16.85 8.29
N SER A 318 -6.69 -16.97 9.35
CA SER A 318 -7.97 -17.68 9.29
C SER A 318 -8.99 -16.95 8.42
N ALA A 319 -9.05 -15.62 8.52
CA ALA A 319 -9.96 -14.78 7.75
C ALA A 319 -9.67 -14.86 6.24
N ILE A 320 -8.39 -14.86 5.86
CA ILE A 320 -7.99 -15.03 4.45
C ILE A 320 -8.56 -16.33 3.89
N GLY A 321 -8.40 -17.44 4.63
CA GLY A 321 -8.92 -18.74 4.20
C GLY A 321 -10.44 -18.83 4.16
N VAL A 322 -11.13 -18.30 5.18
CA VAL A 322 -12.60 -18.34 5.26
C VAL A 322 -13.26 -17.44 4.20
N LEU A 323 -12.63 -16.31 3.88
CA LEU A 323 -13.17 -15.34 2.92
C LEU A 323 -12.68 -15.57 1.48
N GLY A 324 -11.77 -16.54 1.26
CA GLY A 324 -11.23 -16.86 -0.07
C GLY A 324 -10.36 -15.76 -0.65
N LEU A 325 -9.48 -15.17 0.18
CA LEU A 325 -8.68 -13.99 -0.17
C LEU A 325 -7.24 -14.33 -0.58
N GLU A 326 -6.88 -15.60 -0.78
CA GLU A 326 -5.51 -16.03 -1.03
C GLU A 326 -4.89 -15.40 -2.28
N GLU A 327 -5.65 -15.35 -3.38
CA GLU A 327 -5.23 -14.74 -4.65
C GLU A 327 -5.20 -13.21 -4.60
N SER A 328 -5.63 -12.61 -3.48
CA SER A 328 -5.65 -11.17 -3.27
C SER A 328 -4.46 -10.65 -2.50
N LEU A 329 -3.64 -11.56 -1.96
CA LEU A 329 -2.46 -11.18 -1.20
C LEU A 329 -1.37 -10.67 -2.12
N ILE A 330 -0.83 -9.52 -1.77
CA ILE A 330 0.43 -9.06 -2.32
C ILE A 330 1.51 -10.02 -1.79
N HIS A 331 2.24 -10.69 -2.69
CA HIS A 331 3.32 -11.56 -2.29
C HIS A 331 4.45 -10.73 -1.64
N VAL A 332 4.53 -10.78 -0.30
CA VAL A 332 5.39 -9.93 0.55
C VAL A 332 6.90 -10.10 0.29
N ASN A 333 7.31 -11.07 -0.55
CA ASN A 333 8.71 -11.24 -0.97
C ASN A 333 9.20 -10.23 -2.02
N GLU A 334 8.39 -9.24 -2.42
CA GLU A 334 8.77 -8.24 -3.43
C GLU A 334 8.96 -6.80 -2.90
N GLN A 335 8.94 -6.57 -1.58
CA GLN A 335 9.04 -5.21 -1.02
C GLN A 335 10.18 -4.94 -0.02
N SER A 336 11.19 -5.81 0.06
CA SER A 336 12.40 -5.54 0.86
C SER A 336 13.54 -4.98 -0.01
N ASP A 337 13.35 -3.85 -0.71
CA ASP A 337 14.47 -3.03 -1.21
C ASP A 337 14.04 -1.69 -1.84
N LYS A 338 13.31 -0.83 -1.11
CA LYS A 338 13.20 0.59 -1.51
C LYS A 338 13.54 1.52 -0.35
N SER A 339 14.66 2.22 -0.49
CA SER A 339 15.18 3.26 0.40
C SER A 339 14.86 4.64 -0.22
N PRO A 340 14.77 5.76 0.54
CA PRO A 340 14.31 7.05 0.02
C PRO A 340 15.23 7.74 -1.02
N ALA A 341 16.26 7.05 -1.52
CA ALA A 341 17.01 7.46 -2.71
C ALA A 341 16.34 7.03 -4.03
N ASP A 342 15.27 6.25 -3.96
CA ASP A 342 14.52 5.73 -5.10
C ASP A 342 13.41 6.70 -5.56
N ALA A 343 13.82 7.80 -6.20
CA ALA A 343 12.98 8.35 -7.26
C ALA A 343 12.90 7.28 -8.35
N GLU A 344 11.67 6.84 -8.70
CA GLU A 344 11.48 5.85 -9.75
C GLU A 344 12.09 6.36 -11.08
N PRO A 345 13.08 5.65 -11.66
CA PRO A 345 13.31 5.77 -13.09
C PRO A 345 12.09 5.11 -13.78
N PRO A 346 11.55 5.70 -14.84
CA PRO A 346 10.29 5.23 -15.40
C PRO A 346 10.47 3.86 -16.07
N LYS A 347 9.36 3.12 -16.15
CA LYS A 347 9.27 1.72 -16.58
C LYS A 347 10.03 1.52 -17.90
N ALA A 348 10.90 0.53 -18.03
CA ALA A 348 11.36 0.10 -19.34
C ALA A 348 10.53 -1.12 -19.74
N ILE A 349 9.74 -0.99 -20.82
CA ILE A 349 8.99 -2.11 -21.39
C ILE A 349 9.84 -2.65 -22.52
N ALA A 350 10.22 -3.92 -22.44
CA ALA A 350 10.88 -4.61 -23.52
C ALA A 350 9.94 -4.81 -24.73
N PRO A 351 10.47 -5.01 -25.96
CA PRO A 351 9.67 -5.20 -27.16
C PRO A 351 8.50 -6.19 -26.94
N PRO A 352 7.23 -5.74 -27.02
CA PRO A 352 6.08 -6.64 -26.90
C PRO A 352 6.04 -7.68 -28.03
N THR A 353 5.39 -8.82 -27.75
CA THR A 353 5.20 -9.93 -28.71
C THR A 353 4.06 -9.66 -29.69
N GLU A 354 4.10 -10.28 -30.88
CA GLU A 354 2.98 -10.27 -31.85
C GLU A 354 1.68 -10.83 -31.24
N THR A 355 1.78 -11.73 -30.26
CA THR A 355 0.64 -12.30 -29.53
C THR A 355 0.07 -11.37 -28.43
N ALA A 356 0.87 -10.48 -27.84
CA ALA A 356 0.42 -9.56 -26.78
C ALA A 356 -0.52 -8.45 -27.32
N ALA A 357 -0.51 -8.18 -28.62
CA ALA A 357 -1.48 -7.30 -29.27
C ALA A 357 -2.93 -7.83 -29.18
N THR A 358 -3.12 -9.12 -28.86
CA THR A 358 -4.43 -9.77 -28.84
C THR A 358 -5.07 -9.85 -27.44
N ILE A 359 -4.36 -9.49 -26.36
CA ILE A 359 -4.82 -9.69 -24.97
C ILE A 359 -4.99 -8.36 -24.20
N LEU A 360 -4.75 -7.21 -24.83
CA LEU A 360 -5.09 -5.90 -24.25
C LEU A 360 -6.52 -5.50 -24.66
N PRO A 361 -7.32 -4.87 -23.77
CA PRO A 361 -8.67 -4.45 -24.11
C PRO A 361 -8.65 -3.52 -25.32
N ALA A 362 -9.50 -3.82 -26.31
CA ALA A 362 -9.68 -3.06 -27.53
C ALA A 362 -10.11 -1.62 -27.20
N GLY A 363 -9.13 -0.74 -27.04
CA GLY A 363 -9.31 0.62 -26.55
C GLY A 363 -8.41 1.65 -27.22
N ALA A 364 -7.93 1.38 -28.44
CA ALA A 364 -7.44 2.40 -29.35
C ALA A 364 -7.62 1.90 -30.80
N PRO A 365 -8.30 2.63 -31.69
CA PRO A 365 -8.42 2.22 -33.07
C PRO A 365 -7.03 2.19 -33.72
N ALA A 366 -6.80 1.21 -34.60
CA ALA A 366 -5.59 0.99 -35.38
C ALA A 366 -5.24 2.12 -36.40
N LYS A 367 -5.59 3.38 -36.10
CA LYS A 367 -5.36 4.55 -36.95
C LYS A 367 -4.11 5.36 -36.63
N ASP A 368 -3.44 5.11 -35.51
CA ASP A 368 -2.21 5.84 -35.11
C ASP A 368 -0.91 5.04 -35.34
N ALA A 369 -0.99 3.80 -35.84
CA ALA A 369 0.18 2.96 -36.15
C ALA A 369 1.05 3.49 -37.33
N ALA A 370 0.73 4.65 -37.90
CA ALA A 370 1.39 5.23 -39.06
C ALA A 370 2.54 6.21 -38.74
N ALA A 371 2.94 6.40 -37.48
CA ALA A 371 3.78 7.54 -37.10
C ALA A 371 5.31 7.37 -37.21
N LEU A 372 5.88 6.14 -37.19
CA LEU A 372 7.34 5.97 -37.05
C LEU A 372 8.14 5.73 -38.34
N GLY A 373 7.50 5.58 -39.50
CA GLY A 373 8.13 5.49 -40.84
C GLY A 373 9.53 4.85 -40.88
N PRO A 374 9.66 3.52 -40.64
CA PRO A 374 10.97 2.90 -40.47
C PRO A 374 11.81 2.92 -41.74
N GLN A 375 13.13 3.01 -41.57
CA GLN A 375 14.10 2.98 -42.67
C GLN A 375 14.96 1.72 -42.59
N VAL A 376 15.10 1.00 -43.70
CA VAL A 376 16.06 -0.10 -43.81
C VAL A 376 17.46 0.49 -43.85
N VAL A 377 18.30 0.09 -42.92
CA VAL A 377 19.70 0.51 -42.82
C VAL A 377 20.61 -0.70 -42.70
N GLU A 378 21.86 -0.54 -43.12
CA GLU A 378 22.90 -1.57 -42.98
C GLU A 378 23.84 -1.16 -41.85
N ILE A 379 24.02 -2.06 -40.88
CA ILE A 379 24.81 -1.82 -39.68
C ILE A 379 26.04 -2.73 -39.71
N ASN A 380 27.20 -2.15 -39.40
CA ASN A 380 28.45 -2.90 -39.23
C ASN A 380 28.55 -3.48 -37.82
N ALA A 381 29.35 -4.53 -37.66
CA ALA A 381 29.60 -5.13 -36.35
C ALA A 381 30.17 -4.10 -35.37
N GLN A 382 29.63 -4.05 -34.15
CA GLN A 382 30.10 -3.14 -33.12
C GLN A 382 30.05 -3.80 -31.74
N THR A 383 31.13 -3.72 -30.98
CA THR A 383 31.20 -4.27 -29.63
C THR A 383 30.77 -3.21 -28.62
N ILE A 384 29.82 -3.55 -27.75
CA ILE A 384 29.35 -2.71 -26.65
C ILE A 384 29.82 -3.33 -25.33
N ALA A 385 30.41 -2.51 -24.45
CA ALA A 385 30.79 -2.90 -23.10
C ALA A 385 29.93 -2.15 -22.06
N GLY A 386 29.52 -2.86 -21.01
CA GLY A 386 28.68 -2.28 -19.97
C GLY A 386 28.13 -3.29 -18.96
N LEU A 387 27.00 -2.94 -18.35
CA LEU A 387 26.28 -3.83 -17.42
C LEU A 387 25.22 -4.62 -18.16
N LYS A 388 24.99 -5.87 -17.77
CA LYS A 388 23.95 -6.72 -18.36
C LYS A 388 22.99 -7.30 -17.33
N VAL A 389 21.80 -7.66 -17.80
CA VAL A 389 20.82 -8.45 -17.04
C VAL A 389 20.11 -9.43 -17.96
N ARG A 390 19.78 -10.62 -17.44
CA ARG A 390 18.90 -11.58 -18.13
C ARG A 390 17.48 -11.44 -17.58
N THR A 391 16.52 -11.29 -18.48
CA THR A 391 15.11 -11.08 -18.15
C THR A 391 14.19 -11.53 -19.28
N ASN A 392 12.88 -11.36 -19.12
CA ASN A 392 11.88 -11.64 -20.15
C ASN A 392 10.71 -10.65 -20.06
N ASN A 393 9.90 -10.63 -21.12
CA ASN A 393 8.76 -9.72 -21.27
C ASN A 393 7.73 -9.84 -20.14
N LEU A 394 7.49 -11.07 -19.64
CA LEU A 394 6.55 -11.29 -18.53
C LEU A 394 7.05 -10.63 -17.23
N SER A 395 8.34 -10.78 -16.93
CA SER A 395 8.97 -10.16 -15.76
C SER A 395 9.00 -8.63 -15.88
N GLU A 396 9.34 -8.09 -17.06
CA GLU A 396 9.37 -6.64 -17.27
C GLU A 396 7.98 -5.99 -17.29
N SER A 397 6.92 -6.74 -17.60
CA SER A 397 5.54 -6.24 -17.56
C SER A 397 5.00 -6.04 -16.13
N ASN A 398 5.67 -6.61 -15.12
CA ASN A 398 5.31 -6.49 -13.71
C ASN A 398 6.27 -5.50 -13.01
N SER A 399 5.70 -4.49 -12.34
CA SER A 399 6.44 -3.43 -11.65
C SER A 399 7.35 -3.90 -10.52
N LEU A 400 7.20 -5.15 -10.06
CA LEU A 400 7.96 -5.73 -8.95
C LEU A 400 9.07 -6.68 -9.41
N THR A 401 8.90 -7.35 -10.56
CA THR A 401 9.89 -8.31 -11.10
C THR A 401 10.74 -7.76 -12.23
N GLY A 402 10.41 -6.56 -12.75
CA GLY A 402 11.17 -5.89 -13.81
C GLY A 402 12.61 -5.57 -13.40
N LYS A 403 13.57 -6.03 -14.20
CA LYS A 403 15.00 -5.93 -13.93
C LYS A 403 15.67 -4.81 -14.72
N ILE A 404 15.09 -4.35 -15.83
CA ILE A 404 15.72 -3.33 -16.68
C ILE A 404 15.87 -2.00 -15.92
N GLY A 405 14.84 -1.57 -15.18
CA GLY A 405 14.94 -0.35 -14.35
C GLY A 405 16.07 -0.42 -13.31
N GLY A 406 16.27 -1.60 -12.71
CA GLY A 406 17.40 -1.85 -11.79
C GLY A 406 18.76 -1.80 -12.48
N LEU A 407 18.86 -2.30 -13.72
CA LEU A 407 20.07 -2.21 -14.54
C LEU A 407 20.47 -0.75 -14.80
N TYR A 408 19.53 0.09 -15.22
CA TYR A 408 19.80 1.52 -15.45
C TYR A 408 20.17 2.27 -14.17
N ARG A 409 19.50 1.99 -13.03
CA ARG A 409 19.88 2.58 -11.73
C ARG A 409 21.34 2.29 -11.40
N ARG A 410 21.76 1.03 -11.55
CA ARG A 410 23.15 0.63 -11.34
C ARG A 410 24.11 1.31 -12.32
N TYR A 411 23.76 1.35 -13.60
CA TYR A 411 24.58 2.00 -14.62
C TYR A 411 24.92 3.45 -14.28
N PHE A 412 23.91 4.23 -13.84
CA PHE A 412 24.11 5.63 -13.45
C PHE A 412 24.77 5.79 -12.07
N ALA A 413 24.35 4.99 -11.07
CA ALA A 413 24.87 5.10 -9.71
C ALA A 413 26.36 4.69 -9.63
N GLU A 414 26.74 3.64 -10.34
CA GLU A 414 28.13 3.14 -10.42
C GLU A 414 28.98 3.95 -11.42
N LYS A 415 28.39 4.97 -12.09
CA LYS A 415 29.04 5.83 -13.10
C LYS A 415 29.79 5.03 -14.18
N ILE A 416 29.15 4.00 -14.71
CA ILE A 416 29.75 3.09 -15.70
C ILE A 416 30.22 3.84 -16.96
N ALA A 417 29.52 4.91 -17.35
CA ALA A 417 29.93 5.79 -18.44
C ALA A 417 31.38 6.32 -18.26
N ASP A 418 31.78 6.71 -17.05
CA ASP A 418 33.12 7.26 -16.78
C ASP A 418 34.24 6.21 -16.96
N SER A 419 33.88 4.93 -16.93
CA SER A 419 34.80 3.80 -17.12
C SER A 419 34.96 3.37 -18.58
N LEU A 420 34.14 3.92 -19.49
CA LEU A 420 34.13 3.58 -20.90
C LEU A 420 34.93 4.59 -21.73
N PRO A 421 35.70 4.14 -22.73
CA PRO A 421 36.48 5.03 -23.60
C PRO A 421 35.59 5.94 -24.46
N ASN A 422 34.42 5.44 -24.90
CA ASN A 422 33.42 6.20 -25.65
C ASN A 422 32.03 6.00 -25.00
N PRO A 423 31.65 6.84 -24.01
CA PRO A 423 30.38 6.69 -23.30
C PRO A 423 29.15 7.16 -24.08
N SER A 424 29.34 8.01 -25.09
CA SER A 424 28.28 8.56 -25.93
C SER A 424 28.56 8.26 -27.41
N PRO A 425 27.55 7.81 -28.20
CA PRO A 425 26.18 7.53 -27.76
C PRO A 425 26.09 6.30 -26.84
N ARG A 426 25.09 6.30 -25.95
CA ARG A 426 24.80 5.16 -25.08
C ARG A 426 23.95 4.14 -25.83
N TYR A 427 24.26 2.87 -25.64
CA TYR A 427 23.55 1.75 -26.27
C TYR A 427 22.83 0.91 -25.24
N ALA A 428 21.67 0.37 -25.63
CA ALA A 428 21.00 -0.72 -24.93
C ALA A 428 20.81 -1.87 -25.93
N VAL A 429 21.56 -2.96 -25.77
CA VAL A 429 21.62 -4.08 -26.72
C VAL A 429 20.87 -5.27 -26.16
N TYR A 430 19.85 -5.71 -26.88
CA TYR A 430 19.08 -6.92 -26.63
C TYR A 430 19.66 -8.05 -27.48
N HIS A 431 20.10 -9.14 -26.83
CA HIS A 431 20.72 -10.27 -27.49
C HIS A 431 20.47 -11.59 -26.75
N ASP A 432 20.94 -12.70 -27.31
CA ASP A 432 20.83 -14.04 -26.71
C ASP A 432 19.38 -14.40 -26.34
N TYR A 433 18.50 -14.18 -27.32
CA TYR A 433 17.07 -14.49 -27.27
C TYR A 433 16.83 -15.99 -27.22
N GLN A 434 16.21 -16.46 -26.15
CA GLN A 434 15.70 -17.82 -26.04
C GLN A 434 14.26 -17.85 -26.54
N GLN A 435 13.96 -18.72 -27.51
CA GLN A 435 12.61 -18.84 -28.08
C GLN A 435 12.05 -17.49 -28.61
N GLN A 436 12.90 -16.76 -29.35
CA GLN A 436 12.53 -15.47 -29.97
C GLN A 436 12.03 -14.46 -28.92
N SER A 437 10.80 -13.96 -29.07
CA SER A 437 10.22 -12.94 -28.19
C SER A 437 9.49 -13.49 -26.96
N GLN A 438 9.33 -14.81 -26.84
CA GLN A 438 8.56 -15.44 -25.75
C GLN A 438 9.42 -15.94 -24.58
N GLY A 439 10.73 -16.10 -24.76
CA GLY A 439 11.64 -16.52 -23.69
C GLY A 439 12.57 -15.41 -23.22
N ASP A 440 13.60 -15.83 -22.48
CA ASP A 440 14.56 -14.92 -21.88
C ASP A 440 15.47 -14.28 -22.93
N TYR A 441 15.80 -13.01 -22.72
CA TYR A 441 16.85 -12.30 -23.46
C TYR A 441 17.81 -11.62 -22.47
N VAL A 442 18.98 -11.24 -22.98
CA VAL A 442 19.95 -10.44 -22.25
C VAL A 442 19.88 -9.01 -22.75
N LEU A 443 19.73 -8.07 -21.83
CA LEU A 443 19.90 -6.65 -22.10
C LEU A 443 21.25 -6.19 -21.55
N LEU A 444 22.06 -5.53 -22.38
CA LEU A 444 23.31 -4.87 -21.99
C LEU A 444 23.21 -3.36 -22.23
N VAL A 445 23.45 -2.55 -21.19
CA VAL A 445 23.50 -1.08 -21.28
C VAL A 445 24.94 -0.61 -21.14
N GLY A 446 25.43 0.13 -22.13
CA GLY A 446 26.86 0.41 -22.28
C GLY A 446 27.22 1.41 -23.37
N GLY A 447 28.51 1.46 -23.67
CA GLY A 447 29.10 2.29 -24.73
C GLY A 447 29.94 1.45 -25.69
N ALA A 448 30.20 1.99 -26.88
CA ALA A 448 30.97 1.29 -27.90
C ALA A 448 32.47 1.23 -27.54
N VAL A 449 33.09 0.08 -27.77
CA VAL A 449 34.52 -0.14 -27.51
C VAL A 449 35.20 -0.86 -28.68
N ASP A 450 36.43 -0.47 -28.98
CA ASP A 450 37.25 -1.16 -29.98
C ASP A 450 37.89 -2.43 -29.40
N GLN A 451 38.25 -2.39 -28.11
CA GLN A 451 38.76 -3.53 -27.33
C GLN A 451 38.24 -3.45 -25.90
N VAL A 452 38.02 -4.61 -25.28
CA VAL A 452 37.54 -4.72 -23.90
C VAL A 452 38.62 -4.20 -22.95
N THR A 453 38.34 -3.10 -22.26
CA THR A 453 39.31 -2.41 -21.40
C THR A 453 39.24 -2.83 -19.92
N SER A 454 38.24 -3.62 -19.52
CA SER A 454 38.03 -4.03 -18.11
C SER A 454 37.34 -5.39 -18.01
N ASP A 455 37.86 -6.26 -17.14
CA ASP A 455 37.26 -7.56 -16.82
C ASP A 455 35.95 -7.45 -16.00
N GLN A 456 35.63 -6.26 -15.49
CA GLN A 456 34.44 -6.01 -14.69
C GLN A 456 33.19 -5.70 -15.53
N LEU A 457 33.37 -5.38 -16.82
CA LEU A 457 32.26 -5.07 -17.73
C LEU A 457 31.95 -6.26 -18.61
N ALA A 458 30.66 -6.54 -18.78
CA ALA A 458 30.21 -7.51 -19.77
C ALA A 458 30.28 -6.89 -21.17
N THR A 459 30.33 -7.74 -22.19
CA THR A 459 30.29 -7.33 -23.59
C THR A 459 29.17 -8.00 -24.35
N ALA A 460 28.68 -7.29 -25.37
CA ALA A 460 27.76 -7.79 -26.38
C ALA A 460 28.19 -7.25 -27.74
N THR A 461 27.99 -8.03 -28.79
CA THR A 461 28.27 -7.64 -30.17
C THR A 461 26.95 -7.31 -30.85
N ILE A 462 26.83 -6.10 -31.40
CA ILE A 462 25.80 -5.80 -32.40
C ILE A 462 26.24 -6.49 -33.68
N GLU A 463 25.45 -7.47 -34.14
CA GLU A 463 25.77 -8.27 -35.31
C GLU A 463 25.60 -7.44 -36.60
N PRO A 464 26.50 -7.57 -37.58
CA PRO A 464 26.38 -6.87 -38.84
C PRO A 464 25.18 -7.39 -39.63
N GLY A 465 24.46 -6.50 -40.32
CA GLY A 465 23.31 -6.90 -41.13
C GLY A 465 22.34 -5.78 -41.43
N LYS A 466 21.16 -6.16 -41.89
CA LYS A 466 20.06 -5.23 -42.18
C LYS A 466 19.21 -5.04 -40.94
N TYR A 467 18.86 -3.79 -40.67
CA TYR A 467 18.03 -3.38 -39.56
C TYR A 467 16.91 -2.47 -40.04
N LEU A 468 15.75 -2.53 -39.40
CA LEU A 468 14.76 -1.47 -39.44
C LEU A 468 15.07 -0.46 -38.35
N LYS A 469 15.36 0.77 -38.75
CA LYS A 469 15.57 1.91 -37.88
C LYS A 469 14.26 2.66 -37.66
N PHE A 470 13.85 2.76 -36.40
CA PHE A 470 12.75 3.59 -35.92
C PHE A 470 13.34 4.75 -35.12
N GLN A 471 12.69 5.90 -35.13
CA GLN A 471 13.12 7.06 -34.36
C GLN A 471 11.93 7.65 -33.61
N ALA A 472 12.05 7.77 -32.30
CA ALA A 472 11.03 8.34 -31.44
C ALA A 472 11.55 9.59 -30.74
N HIS A 473 10.64 10.55 -30.53
CA HIS A 473 10.94 11.81 -29.86
C HIS A 473 10.01 11.98 -28.66
N GLY A 474 10.57 12.40 -27.53
CA GLY A 474 9.85 12.67 -26.30
C GLY A 474 10.70 12.43 -25.07
N LYS A 475 10.11 12.67 -23.91
CA LYS A 475 10.76 12.44 -22.62
C LYS A 475 11.09 10.95 -22.47
N GLN A 476 12.31 10.68 -22.04
CA GLN A 476 12.75 9.31 -21.78
C GLN A 476 12.42 8.91 -20.34
N PRO A 477 11.98 7.66 -20.14
CA PRO A 477 11.87 6.54 -21.08
C PRO A 477 10.46 6.37 -21.67
N GLU A 478 9.51 7.27 -21.45
CA GLU A 478 8.15 7.12 -21.99
C GLU A 478 8.16 6.99 -23.52
N ALA A 479 8.98 7.79 -24.19
CA ALA A 479 9.13 7.75 -25.65
C ALA A 479 9.67 6.40 -26.16
N VAL A 480 10.67 5.80 -25.50
CA VAL A 480 11.22 4.50 -25.93
C VAL A 480 10.22 3.36 -25.68
N ILE A 481 9.46 3.41 -24.58
CA ILE A 481 8.40 2.43 -24.29
C ILE A 481 7.33 2.45 -25.37
N ASP A 482 6.80 3.63 -25.69
CA ASP A 482 5.73 3.77 -26.66
C ASP A 482 6.21 3.43 -28.07
N ALA A 483 7.48 3.70 -28.38
CA ALA A 483 8.11 3.27 -29.62
C ALA A 483 8.18 1.74 -29.71
N TRP A 484 8.62 1.04 -28.65
CA TRP A 484 8.61 -0.42 -28.63
C TRP A 484 7.19 -1.01 -28.78
N ARG A 485 6.17 -0.38 -28.18
CA ARG A 485 4.76 -0.77 -28.38
C ARG A 485 4.34 -0.67 -29.85
N GLN A 486 4.69 0.43 -30.52
CA GLN A 486 4.40 0.62 -31.93
C GLN A 486 5.17 -0.35 -32.83
N ILE A 487 6.45 -0.61 -32.51
CA ILE A 487 7.28 -1.59 -33.22
C ILE A 487 6.66 -2.99 -33.13
N ALA A 488 6.20 -3.40 -31.93
CA ALA A 488 5.52 -4.67 -31.77
C ALA A 488 4.21 -4.76 -32.56
N ALA A 489 3.44 -3.67 -32.65
CA ALA A 489 2.23 -3.61 -33.47
C ALA A 489 2.54 -3.57 -34.98
N TYR A 490 3.74 -3.15 -35.39
CA TYR A 490 4.16 -3.06 -36.80
C TYR A 490 4.51 -4.42 -37.42
N PHE A 491 5.17 -5.31 -36.68
CA PHE A 491 5.71 -6.55 -37.24
C PHE A 491 4.68 -7.57 -37.77
N PRO A 492 3.50 -7.78 -37.14
CA PRO A 492 2.50 -8.74 -37.63
C PRO A 492 2.08 -8.51 -39.09
N ASP A 493 2.00 -7.25 -39.52
CA ASP A 493 1.56 -6.84 -40.86
C ASP A 493 2.72 -6.31 -41.75
N SER A 494 3.96 -6.43 -41.29
CA SER A 494 5.16 -5.92 -41.97
C SER A 494 5.65 -6.89 -43.06
N PRO A 495 6.23 -6.37 -44.18
CA PRO A 495 6.91 -7.21 -45.17
C PRO A 495 8.24 -7.78 -44.67
N HIS A 496 8.73 -7.32 -43.52
CA HIS A 496 10.00 -7.75 -42.90
C HIS A 496 9.75 -8.61 -41.67
N ARG A 497 10.60 -9.65 -41.49
CA ARG A 497 10.63 -10.51 -40.31
C ARG A 497 11.82 -10.15 -39.43
N ARG A 498 11.64 -10.23 -38.10
CA ARG A 498 12.72 -10.02 -37.13
C ARG A 498 13.69 -11.20 -37.14
N ALA A 499 14.99 -10.90 -37.18
CA ALA A 499 16.04 -11.91 -37.13
C ALA A 499 16.31 -12.43 -35.71
N TYR A 500 15.96 -11.68 -34.67
CA TYR A 500 16.24 -11.99 -33.25
C TYR A 500 17.73 -12.31 -32.98
N THR A 501 18.65 -11.72 -33.75
CA THR A 501 20.09 -11.80 -33.52
C THR A 501 20.50 -10.81 -32.44
N THR A 502 20.47 -9.52 -32.78
CA THR A 502 20.66 -8.39 -31.87
C THR A 502 19.74 -7.26 -32.27
N ASP A 503 19.03 -6.69 -31.30
CA ASP A 503 18.31 -5.42 -31.46
C ASP A 503 18.92 -4.40 -30.52
N PHE A 504 18.88 -3.12 -30.84
CA PHE A 504 19.48 -2.12 -29.95
C PHE A 504 18.81 -0.76 -30.00
N GLU A 505 18.90 -0.07 -28.87
CA GLU A 505 18.54 1.34 -28.73
C GLU A 505 19.83 2.16 -28.74
N ARG A 506 19.78 3.32 -29.39
CA ARG A 506 20.87 4.31 -29.39
C ARG A 506 20.36 5.63 -28.85
N TYR A 507 21.06 6.14 -27.85
CA TYR A 507 20.78 7.41 -27.18
C TYR A 507 21.95 8.36 -27.41
N ASP A 508 21.70 9.48 -28.07
CA ASP A 508 22.68 10.55 -28.21
C ASP A 508 22.50 11.56 -27.07
N GLU A 509 23.56 11.79 -26.29
CA GLU A 509 23.52 12.77 -25.20
C GLU A 509 23.31 14.22 -25.69
N GLN A 510 23.61 14.51 -26.96
CA GLN A 510 23.35 15.81 -27.57
C GLN A 510 21.86 16.01 -27.92
N SER A 511 21.08 14.92 -27.99
CA SER A 511 19.65 14.91 -28.30
C SER A 511 18.89 14.02 -27.31
N PRO A 512 18.81 14.39 -26.02
CA PRO A 512 18.34 13.52 -24.95
C PRO A 512 16.86 13.11 -25.09
N ASP A 513 16.06 13.90 -25.83
CA ASP A 513 14.66 13.61 -26.12
C ASP A 513 14.48 12.71 -27.34
N THR A 514 15.55 12.22 -27.97
CA THR A 514 15.49 11.35 -29.14
C THR A 514 16.08 9.99 -28.83
N VAL A 515 15.37 8.94 -29.23
CA VAL A 515 15.84 7.56 -29.19
C VAL A 515 15.70 6.93 -30.56
N GLU A 516 16.74 6.24 -30.99
CA GLU A 516 16.71 5.45 -32.22
C GLU A 516 16.71 3.96 -31.85
N ILE A 517 15.76 3.21 -32.40
CA ILE A 517 15.60 1.77 -32.14
C ILE A 517 15.90 1.03 -33.44
N PHE A 518 16.82 0.07 -33.38
CA PHE A 518 17.25 -0.73 -34.50
C PHE A 518 16.84 -2.18 -34.25
N VAL A 519 16.00 -2.71 -35.13
CA VAL A 519 15.53 -4.10 -35.05
C VAL A 519 16.11 -4.89 -36.21
N ALA A 520 16.86 -5.96 -35.92
CA ALA A 520 17.48 -6.79 -36.94
C ALA A 520 16.41 -7.53 -37.75
N ILE A 521 16.59 -7.59 -39.07
CA ILE A 521 15.68 -8.26 -39.99
C ILE A 521 16.38 -9.34 -40.83
N GLU A 522 15.61 -10.34 -41.26
CA GLU A 522 16.08 -11.47 -42.09
C GLU A 522 16.55 -11.07 -43.50
#